data_AF-A0A2V0N0Q5-F1
#
_entry.id   AF-A0A2V0N0Q5-F1
#
_cell.length_a   1.000
_cell.length_b   1.000
_cell.length_c   1.000
_cell.angle_alpha   90.00
_cell.angle_beta   90.00
_cell.angle_gamma   90.00
#
_symmetry.space_group_name_H-M   'P 1'
#
loop_
_entity.id
_entity.type
_entity.pdbx_description
1 polymer ?
#
loop_
_entity_poly.entity_id
_entity_poly.type
_entity_poly.pdbx_seq_one_letter_code
_entity_poly.pdbx_strand_id
1 'polypeptide(L)'
;MVEPLRVDPTQLNRAASQIDEHARAFKSGHEAAEVLAEGARLGSGAAGAALAGMLAAWRGMGARFAAQHAVLADKHRQAASAYTTTDGGAAAQIGDAAAGL
;
A
#
# COMPACT_ATOMS: atom_id res chain seq x y z
N MET A 1 -0.15 -33.37 1.41
CA MET A 1 -1.00 -32.56 0.52
C MET A 1 -1.11 -31.19 1.15
N VAL A 2 -0.80 -30.12 0.42
CA VAL A 2 -0.96 -28.75 0.92
C VAL A 2 -2.44 -28.42 0.88
N GLU A 3 -3.00 -27.99 1.99
CA GLU A 3 -4.41 -27.58 2.06
C GLU A 3 -4.65 -26.41 1.10
N PRO A 4 -5.73 -26.41 0.29
CA PRO A 4 -6.01 -25.32 -0.63
C PRO A 4 -6.24 -24.04 0.18
N LEU A 5 -5.41 -23.02 -0.07
CA LEU A 5 -5.56 -21.72 0.57
C LEU A 5 -6.89 -21.09 0.13
N ARG A 6 -7.87 -21.04 1.03
CA ARG A 6 -9.10 -20.26 0.82
C ARG A 6 -8.81 -18.80 1.13
N VAL A 7 -8.68 -18.00 0.08
CA VAL A 7 -8.48 -16.55 0.21
C VAL A 7 -9.83 -15.86 0.06
N ASP A 8 -10.21 -15.04 1.04
CA ASP A 8 -11.42 -14.22 0.99
C ASP A 8 -11.12 -12.88 0.28
N PRO A 9 -11.70 -12.60 -0.90
CA PRO A 9 -11.52 -11.33 -1.61
C PRO A 9 -11.92 -10.10 -0.79
N THR A 10 -12.88 -10.24 0.13
CA THR A 10 -13.32 -9.16 1.03
C THR A 10 -12.20 -8.79 1.99
N GLN A 11 -11.48 -9.79 2.52
CA GLN A 11 -10.33 -9.56 3.40
C GLN A 11 -9.17 -8.90 2.65
N LEU A 12 -8.92 -9.28 1.40
CA LEU A 12 -7.91 -8.64 0.56
C LEU A 12 -8.23 -7.16 0.31
N ASN A 13 -9.49 -6.84 -0.02
CA ASN A 13 -9.91 -5.45 -0.19
C ASN A 13 -9.84 -4.65 1.12
N ARG A 14 -10.21 -5.24 2.26
CA ARG A 14 -10.02 -4.61 3.58
C ARG A 14 -8.55 -4.33 3.88
N ALA A 15 -7.66 -5.28 3.60
CA ALA A 15 -6.23 -5.09 3.76
C ALA A 15 -5.70 -3.96 2.86
N ALA A 16 -6.14 -3.89 1.60
CA ALA A 16 -5.79 -2.78 0.71
C ALA A 16 -6.20 -1.41 1.27
N SER A 17 -7.42 -1.29 1.80
CA SER A 17 -7.89 -0.05 2.44
C SER A 17 -7.06 0.32 3.68
N GLN A 18 -6.73 -0.66 4.52
CA GLN A 18 -5.88 -0.42 5.70
C GLN A 18 -4.47 0.05 5.31
N ILE A 19 -3.90 -0.51 4.23
CA ILE A 19 -2.61 -0.06 3.69
C ILE A 19 -2.71 1.40 3.22
N ASP A 20 -3.78 1.77 2.52
CA ASP A 20 -4.00 3.15 2.08
C ASP A 20 -4.16 4.11 3.27
N GLU A 21 -4.89 3.72 4.31
CA GLU A 21 -5.05 4.51 5.54
C GLU A 21 -3.72 4.71 6.25
N HIS A 22 -2.93 3.65 6.42
CA HIS A 22 -1.62 3.72 7.03
C HIS A 22 -0.67 4.61 6.22
N ALA A 23 -0.69 4.51 4.89
CA ALA A 23 0.11 5.35 4.02
C ALA A 23 -0.24 6.84 4.14
N ARG A 24 -1.54 7.17 4.27
CA ARG A 24 -1.99 8.56 4.50
C ARG A 24 -1.54 9.08 5.86
N ALA A 25 -1.70 8.27 6.91
CA ALA A 25 -1.27 8.64 8.26
C ALA A 25 0.25 8.86 8.30
N PHE A 26 1.03 7.96 7.69
CA PHE A 26 2.48 8.11 7.55
C PHE A 26 2.83 9.41 6.81
N LYS A 27 2.21 9.66 5.65
CA LYS A 27 2.48 10.87 4.85
C LYS A 27 2.23 12.15 5.66
N SER A 28 1.09 12.24 6.33
CA SER A 28 0.75 13.39 7.18
C SER A 28 1.76 13.60 8.31
N GLY A 29 2.11 12.52 9.02
CA GLY A 29 3.13 12.60 10.08
C GLY A 29 4.52 12.96 9.56
N HIS A 30 4.87 12.48 8.36
CA HIS A 30 6.13 12.76 7.69
C HIS A 30 6.23 14.24 7.31
N GLU A 31 5.20 14.79 6.67
CA GLU A 31 5.14 16.21 6.28
C GLU A 31 5.18 17.12 7.52
N ALA A 32 4.47 16.76 8.59
CA ALA A 32 4.53 17.51 9.85
C ALA A 32 5.93 17.51 10.47
N ALA A 33 6.61 16.37 10.48
CA ALA A 33 7.97 16.25 11.00
C ALA A 33 8.99 17.00 10.14
N GLU A 34 8.79 17.01 8.82
CA GLU A 34 9.61 17.78 7.87
C GLU A 34 9.51 19.28 8.14
N VAL A 35 8.30 19.82 8.30
CA VAL A 35 8.09 21.24 8.63
C VAL A 35 8.77 21.62 9.95
N LEU A 36 8.70 20.75 10.97
CA LEU A 36 9.40 20.98 12.24
C LEU A 36 10.92 21.00 12.06
N ALA A 37 11.46 20.08 11.26
CA ALA A 37 12.88 19.98 11.00
C ALA A 37 13.41 21.14 10.14
N GLU A 38 12.65 21.61 9.16
CA GLU A 38 12.94 22.84 8.40
C GLU A 38 12.96 24.09 9.29
N GLY A 39 12.11 24.12 10.32
CA GLY A 39 12.08 25.20 11.31
C GLY A 39 13.32 25.28 12.20
N ALA A 40 14.19 24.26 12.19
CA ALA A 40 15.40 24.25 13.01
C ALA A 40 16.43 25.28 12.50
N ARG A 41 16.68 26.33 13.31
CA ARG A 41 17.64 27.39 13.00
C ARG A 41 19.08 26.98 13.33
N LEU A 42 19.68 26.15 12.47
CA LEU A 42 21.09 25.75 12.62
C LEU A 42 22.11 26.76 12.04
N GLY A 43 21.62 27.87 11.45
CA GLY A 43 22.47 28.91 10.86
C GLY A 43 23.15 28.50 9.54
N SER A 44 23.90 29.43 8.94
CA SER A 44 24.67 29.18 7.72
C SER A 44 26.01 28.52 8.08
N GLY A 45 26.20 27.26 7.65
CA GLY A 45 27.43 26.50 7.91
C GLY A 45 27.26 25.01 7.63
N ALA A 46 28.27 24.22 8.01
CA ALA A 46 28.26 22.76 7.78
C ALA A 46 27.02 22.07 8.40
N ALA A 47 26.57 22.52 9.57
CA ALA A 47 25.37 21.99 10.22
C ALA A 47 24.09 22.28 9.43
N GLY A 48 23.92 23.51 8.91
CA GLY A 48 22.79 23.87 8.07
C GLY A 48 22.78 23.11 6.73
N ALA A 49 23.95 22.93 6.11
CA ALA A 49 24.08 22.13 4.89
C ALA A 49 23.77 20.64 5.13
N ALA A 50 24.23 20.08 6.25
CA ALA A 50 23.93 18.71 6.64
C ALA A 50 22.43 18.51 6.90
N LEU A 51 21.76 19.47 7.56
CA LEU A 51 20.30 19.43 7.75
C LEU A 51 19.56 19.47 6.41
N ALA A 52 19.94 20.35 5.49
CA ALA A 52 19.33 20.42 4.16
C ALA A 52 19.50 19.09 3.39
N GLY A 53 20.68 18.47 3.46
CA GLY A 53 20.92 17.15 2.87
C GLY A 53 20.08 16.04 3.50
N MET A 54 19.97 16.05 4.84
CA MET A 54 19.13 15.10 5.58
C MET A 54 17.66 15.25 5.20
N LEU A 55 17.14 16.48 5.11
CA LEU A 55 15.76 16.76 4.69
C LEU A 55 15.49 16.29 3.26
N ALA A 56 16.42 16.50 2.33
CA ALA A 56 16.30 16.01 0.96
C ALA A 56 16.25 14.48 0.90
N ALA A 57 17.11 13.79 1.66
CA ALA A 57 17.07 12.33 1.76
C ALA A 57 15.78 11.84 2.42
N TRP A 58 15.31 12.53 3.46
CA TRP A 58 14.07 12.23 4.16
C TRP A 58 12.86 12.31 3.23
N ARG A 59 12.70 13.40 2.47
CA ARG A 59 11.67 13.54 1.43
C ARG A 59 11.69 12.38 0.42
N GLY A 60 12.88 12.01 -0.03
CA GLY A 60 13.07 10.89 -0.96
C GLY A 60 12.59 9.56 -0.37
N MET A 61 12.87 9.30 0.91
CA MET A 61 12.37 8.13 1.61
C MET A 61 10.85 8.15 1.77
N GLY A 62 10.26 9.31 2.09
CA GLY A 62 8.81 9.48 2.20
C GLY A 62 8.09 9.15 0.88
N ALA A 63 8.59 9.69 -0.23
CA ALA A 63 8.05 9.40 -1.56
C ALA A 63 8.16 7.91 -1.92
N ARG A 64 9.31 7.28 -1.63
CA ARG A 64 9.50 5.84 -1.85
C ARG A 64 8.53 5.00 -1.03
N PHE A 65 8.34 5.33 0.24
CA PHE A 65 7.43 4.61 1.13
C PHE A 65 5.98 4.70 0.63
N ALA A 66 5.54 5.89 0.23
CA ALA A 66 4.21 6.10 -0.35
C ALA A 66 3.99 5.27 -1.62
N ALA A 67 4.99 5.24 -2.52
CA ALA A 67 4.92 4.42 -3.73
C ALA A 67 4.82 2.91 -3.42
N GLN A 68 5.60 2.42 -2.46
CA GLN A 68 5.57 1.02 -2.05
C GLN A 68 4.20 0.62 -1.46
N HIS A 69 3.58 1.48 -0.66
CA HIS A 69 2.25 1.22 -0.11
C HIS A 69 1.18 1.18 -1.20
N ALA A 70 1.22 2.13 -2.14
CA ALA A 70 0.30 2.14 -3.27
C ALA A 70 0.40 0.85 -4.10
N VAL A 71 1.62 0.39 -4.39
CA VAL A 71 1.84 -0.88 -5.10
C VAL A 71 1.31 -2.07 -4.30
N LEU A 72 1.49 -2.09 -2.97
CA LEU A 72 1.03 -3.19 -2.14
C LEU A 72 -0.49 -3.25 -2.04
N ALA A 73 -1.14 -2.09 -1.85
CA ALA A 73 -2.60 -1.99 -1.85
C ALA A 73 -3.18 -2.44 -3.20
N ASP A 74 -2.56 -2.01 -4.30
CA ASP A 74 -2.99 -2.38 -5.64
C ASP A 74 -2.87 -3.90 -5.88
N LYS A 75 -1.76 -4.52 -5.46
CA LYS A 75 -1.60 -5.99 -5.52
C LYS A 75 -2.68 -6.74 -4.74
N HIS A 76 -3.12 -6.23 -3.59
CA HIS A 76 -4.24 -6.84 -2.85
C HIS A 76 -5.57 -6.74 -3.62
N ARG A 77 -5.85 -5.59 -4.25
CA ARG A 77 -7.05 -5.41 -5.08
C ARG A 77 -7.02 -6.31 -6.32
N GLN A 78 -5.86 -6.40 -6.98
CA GLN A 78 -5.67 -7.31 -8.11
C GLN A 78 -5.90 -8.76 -7.71
N ALA A 79 -5.32 -9.20 -6.57
CA ALA A 79 -5.55 -10.54 -6.05
C ALA A 79 -7.04 -10.79 -5.72
N ALA A 80 -7.72 -9.82 -5.09
CA ALA A 80 -9.15 -9.92 -4.80
C ALA A 80 -9.97 -10.12 -6.08
N SER A 81 -9.70 -9.32 -7.11
CA SER A 81 -10.35 -9.42 -8.43
C SER A 81 -10.10 -10.77 -9.10
N ALA A 82 -8.87 -11.30 -9.03
CA ALA A 82 -8.52 -12.60 -9.59
C ALA A 82 -9.27 -13.75 -8.92
N TYR A 83 -9.39 -13.74 -7.59
CA TYR A 83 -10.17 -14.73 -6.85
C TYR A 83 -11.67 -14.65 -7.18
N THR A 84 -12.26 -13.45 -7.17
CA THR A 84 -13.68 -13.27 -7.55
C THR A 84 -13.97 -13.77 -8.97
N THR A 85 -13.08 -13.49 -9.92
CA THR A 85 -13.24 -13.93 -11.32
C THR A 85 -13.14 -15.45 -11.45
N THR A 86 -12.17 -16.06 -10.78
CA THR A 86 -11.96 -17.51 -10.81
C THR A 86 -13.12 -18.26 -10.18
N ASP A 87 -13.57 -17.81 -9.00
CA ASP A 87 -14.68 -18.42 -8.28
C ASP A 87 -16.00 -18.27 -9.06
N GLY A 88 -16.25 -17.09 -9.66
CA GLY A 88 -17.41 -16.86 -10.51
C GLY A 88 -17.41 -17.72 -11.78
N GLY A 89 -16.25 -17.87 -12.43
CA GLY A 89 -16.09 -18.74 -13.60
C GLY A 89 -16.32 -20.22 -13.28
N ALA A 90 -15.80 -20.69 -12.14
CA ALA A 90 -16.02 -22.05 -11.67
C ALA A 90 -17.51 -22.32 -11.35
N ALA A 91 -18.20 -21.36 -10.71
CA ALA A 91 -19.62 -21.48 -10.41
C ALA A 91 -20.48 -21.55 -11.68
N ALA A 92 -20.16 -20.75 -12.71
CA ALA A 92 -20.85 -20.80 -13.99
C ALA A 92 -20.70 -22.16 -14.69
N GLN A 93 -19.48 -22.71 -14.72
CA GLN A 93 -19.21 -24.04 -15.30
C GLN A 93 -19.98 -25.15 -14.57
N ILE A 94 -20.11 -25.07 -13.25
CA ILE A 94 -20.91 -26.04 -12.48
C ILE A 94 -22.39 -25.88 -12.80
N GLY A 95 -22.90 -24.65 -12.91
CA GLY A 95 -24.28 -24.38 -13.29
C GLY A 95 -24.63 -24.92 -14.68
N ASP A 96 -23.76 -24.68 -15.66
CA ASP A 96 -23.92 -25.15 -17.04
C ASP A 96 -23.87 -26.68 -17.12
N ALA A 97 -22.96 -27.32 -16.38
CA ALA A 97 -22.88 -28.78 -16.30
C ALA A 97 -24.13 -29.41 -15.62
N ALA A 98 -24.68 -28.75 -14.60
CA ALA A 98 -25.89 -29.23 -13.91
C ALA A 98 -27.16 -29.02 -14.75
N ALA A 99 -27.23 -27.98 -15.57
CA ALA A 99 -28.35 -27.71 -16.47
C ALA A 99 -28.39 -28.64 -17.70
N GLY A 100 -27.28 -29.33 -18.01
CA GLY A 100 -27.19 -30.30 -19.10
C GLY A 100 -27.52 -31.76 -18.71
N LEU A 101 -27.90 -32.01 -17.45
CA LEU A 101 -28.39 -33.31 -16.93
C LEU A 101 -29.93 -33.32 -16.87
#